data_AF-A0AAJ1P8B7-F1
#
_entry.id   AF-A0AAJ1P8B7-F1
#
_cell.length_a   1.000
_cell.length_b   1.000
_cell.length_c   1.000
_cell.angle_alpha   90.00
_cell.angle_beta   90.00
_cell.angle_gamma   90.00
#
_symmetry.space_group_name_H-M   'P 1'
#
loop_
_entity.id
_entity.type
_entity.pdbx_description
1 polymer ?
#
loop_
_entity_poly.entity_id
_entity_poly.type
_entity_poly.pdbx_seq_one_letter_code
_entity_poly.pdbx_strand_id
1 'polypeptide(L)'
;MTSPISRHKSREAATSRPALAIPNQLDKDDFLLPLGLHLLIVGTTGSGKTTLLSNILLAFDEFLRESSVRLLAIDLKDGVSANACAGFYTKIASTLPEAVKLLRETVELVKQRNAWLKSIHETEIRWSVQTPLIVILIDEALQLYGAASPEQKKIQAQAQEALDTLLLTGRSAGIMVIAAVQDPRKEFFKSRDHYPERIALSLNSKDEAKMALGDEAVSRGAAPWLISHATPGRGWYYDDLRHKAIHFQVPPVQADEIRIMSSILLPFTRQQDVKSPTIQQKEHS
;
A
#
# COMPACT_ATOMS: atom_id res chain seq x y z
N MET A 1 10.51 -1.45 -57.24
CA MET A 1 10.48 -0.54 -56.07
C MET A 1 9.37 -1.00 -55.15
N THR A 2 9.71 -1.86 -54.18
CA THR A 2 8.77 -2.40 -53.18
C THR A 2 9.05 -1.73 -51.85
N SER A 3 8.11 -0.91 -51.38
CA SER A 3 8.17 -0.21 -50.10
C SER A 3 8.14 -1.22 -48.94
N PRO A 4 8.95 -1.07 -47.89
CA PRO A 4 8.86 -1.92 -46.71
C PRO A 4 7.58 -1.59 -45.93
N ILE A 5 6.82 -2.64 -45.59
CA ILE A 5 5.65 -2.56 -44.73
C ILE A 5 6.11 -2.17 -43.31
N SER A 6 5.67 -1.00 -42.88
CA SER A 6 5.77 -0.45 -41.53
C SER A 6 5.32 -1.48 -40.47
N ARG A 7 6.29 -2.06 -39.76
CA ARG A 7 6.08 -2.71 -38.45
C ARG A 7 6.07 -1.64 -37.34
N HIS A 8 5.10 -0.74 -37.40
CA HIS A 8 4.79 0.15 -36.27
C HIS A 8 3.28 0.17 -36.02
N LYS A 9 2.72 -1.00 -35.70
CA LYS A 9 1.51 -1.03 -34.85
C LYS A 9 1.97 -0.97 -33.40
N SER A 10 2.17 0.27 -32.94
CA SER A 10 1.84 0.75 -31.61
C SER A 10 1.95 -0.28 -30.48
N ARG A 11 3.17 -0.41 -29.95
CA ARG A 11 3.52 -1.05 -28.68
C ARG A 11 3.11 -0.16 -27.49
N GLU A 12 1.97 0.52 -27.61
CA GLU A 12 1.55 1.65 -26.76
C GLU A 12 0.34 1.34 -25.87
N ALA A 13 -0.09 0.07 -25.81
CA ALA A 13 -1.19 -0.39 -24.96
C ALA A 13 -0.77 -1.43 -23.91
N ALA A 14 0.50 -1.42 -23.47
CA ALA A 14 1.05 -2.38 -22.51
C ALA A 14 1.72 -1.74 -21.28
N THR A 15 1.57 -0.42 -21.05
CA THR A 15 2.53 0.32 -20.21
C THR A 15 1.99 1.21 -19.08
N SER A 16 0.68 1.30 -18.82
CA SER A 16 0.19 1.97 -17.60
C SER A 16 -0.17 0.93 -16.55
N ARG A 17 0.61 0.87 -15.45
CA ARG A 17 0.16 0.14 -14.24
C ARG A 17 -1.19 0.73 -13.81
N PRO A 18 -2.14 -0.11 -13.35
CA PRO A 18 -3.33 0.39 -12.67
C PRO A 18 -2.92 1.31 -11.51
N ALA A 19 -3.71 2.34 -11.26
CA ALA A 19 -3.43 3.31 -10.22
C ALA A 19 -4.73 3.69 -9.52
N LEU A 20 -4.63 4.06 -8.24
CA LEU A 20 -5.71 4.68 -7.50
C LEU A 20 -5.74 6.16 -7.85
N ALA A 21 -6.89 6.65 -8.30
CA ALA A 21 -7.15 8.08 -8.38
C ALA A 21 -7.49 8.58 -6.98
N ILE A 22 -6.61 9.41 -6.41
CA ILE A 22 -6.81 10.02 -5.10
C ILE A 22 -7.27 11.46 -5.28
N PRO A 23 -8.44 11.83 -4.71
CA PRO A 23 -8.98 13.18 -4.84
C PRO A 23 -7.99 14.28 -4.45
N ASN A 24 -7.89 15.30 -5.29
CA ASN A 24 -7.06 16.47 -5.04
C ASN A 24 -7.87 17.77 -5.16
N GLN A 25 -8.09 18.48 -4.05
CA GLN A 25 -8.83 19.74 -4.04
C GLN A 25 -7.96 20.96 -4.42
N LEU A 26 -6.65 20.80 -4.60
CA LEU A 26 -5.74 21.90 -4.99
C LEU A 26 -5.53 22.01 -6.50
N ASP A 27 -5.86 20.95 -7.24
CA ASP A 27 -5.76 20.90 -8.69
C ASP A 27 -7.08 20.39 -9.27
N LYS A 28 -7.23 20.42 -10.59
CA LYS A 28 -8.43 19.90 -11.27
C LYS A 28 -8.42 18.37 -11.36
N ASP A 29 -7.22 17.79 -11.36
CA ASP A 29 -7.01 16.36 -11.55
C ASP A 29 -6.61 15.69 -10.23
N ASP A 30 -7.17 14.51 -10.01
CA ASP A 30 -6.74 13.57 -8.98
C ASP A 30 -5.29 13.15 -9.21
N PHE A 31 -4.56 12.89 -8.13
CA PHE A 31 -3.22 12.32 -8.27
C PHE A 31 -3.29 10.80 -8.28
N LEU A 32 -2.42 10.17 -9.06
CA LEU A 32 -2.45 8.74 -9.30
C LEU A 32 -1.42 8.03 -8.43
N LEU A 33 -1.88 7.13 -7.55
CA LEU A 33 -1.01 6.24 -6.80
C LEU A 33 -0.90 4.89 -7.52
N PRO A 34 0.29 4.53 -8.05
CA PRO A 34 0.45 3.28 -8.78
C PRO A 34 0.22 2.07 -7.87
N LEU A 35 -0.63 1.15 -8.31
CA LEU A 35 -0.82 -0.12 -7.63
C LEU A 35 0.40 -1.03 -7.80
N GLY A 36 0.60 -1.92 -6.83
CA GLY A 36 1.71 -2.88 -6.84
C GLY A 36 3.06 -2.29 -6.42
N LEU A 37 3.12 -1.03 -5.99
CA LEU A 37 4.30 -0.40 -5.43
C LEU A 37 4.09 -0.09 -3.94
N HIS A 38 5.07 -0.43 -3.10
CA HIS A 38 4.98 -0.12 -1.66
C HIS A 38 4.95 1.39 -1.44
N LEU A 39 4.05 1.83 -0.57
CA LEU A 39 3.80 3.24 -0.26
C LEU A 39 4.10 3.53 1.21
N LEU A 40 4.90 4.55 1.45
CA LEU A 40 5.15 5.11 2.77
C LEU A 40 4.40 6.44 2.93
N ILE A 41 3.61 6.55 3.99
CA ILE A 41 2.91 7.77 4.39
C ILE A 41 3.52 8.28 5.69
N VAL A 42 4.00 9.51 5.70
CA VAL A 42 4.58 10.15 6.89
C VAL A 42 3.77 11.38 7.25
N GLY A 43 3.47 11.58 8.52
CA GLY A 43 2.84 12.82 8.97
C GLY A 43 2.66 12.87 10.48
N THR A 44 2.75 14.06 11.05
CA THR A 44 2.57 14.27 12.50
C THR A 44 1.14 13.96 12.97
N THR A 45 0.90 13.91 14.28
CA THR A 45 -0.45 13.80 14.84
C THR A 45 -1.30 15.00 14.39
N GLY A 46 -2.57 14.74 14.00
CA GLY A 46 -3.46 15.78 13.49
C GLY A 46 -3.22 16.22 12.05
N SER A 47 -2.16 15.74 11.37
CA SER A 47 -1.88 16.08 9.97
C SER A 47 -2.90 15.56 8.94
N GLY A 48 -3.83 14.69 9.37
CA GLY A 48 -4.86 14.10 8.51
C GLY A 48 -4.51 12.74 7.89
N LYS A 49 -3.57 11.98 8.48
CA LYS A 49 -3.23 10.60 8.03
C LYS A 49 -4.46 9.71 7.88
N THR A 50 -5.34 9.69 8.88
CA THR A 50 -6.59 8.90 8.84
C THR A 50 -7.49 9.34 7.68
N THR A 51 -7.59 10.63 7.40
CA THR A 51 -8.35 11.17 6.26
C THR A 51 -7.75 10.73 4.92
N LEU A 52 -6.43 10.78 4.77
CA LEU A 52 -5.74 10.28 3.58
C LEU A 52 -5.96 8.77 3.40
N LEU A 53 -5.75 7.97 4.45
CA LEU A 53 -5.99 6.52 4.41
C LEU A 53 -7.44 6.21 4.07
N SER A 54 -8.40 7.00 4.55
CA SER A 54 -9.82 6.86 4.20
C SER A 54 -10.09 7.10 2.71
N ASN A 55 -9.51 8.15 2.13
CA ASN A 55 -9.61 8.40 0.70
C ASN A 55 -8.96 7.28 -0.13
N ILE A 56 -7.82 6.75 0.33
CA ILE A 56 -7.17 5.58 -0.29
C ILE A 56 -8.09 4.35 -0.24
N LEU A 57 -8.72 4.08 0.91
CA LEU A 57 -9.68 2.98 1.04
C LEU A 57 -10.87 3.13 0.07
N LEU A 58 -11.43 4.33 -0.03
CA LEU A 58 -12.53 4.62 -0.96
C LEU A 58 -12.09 4.44 -2.41
N ALA A 59 -10.86 4.83 -2.77
CA ALA A 59 -10.32 4.64 -4.11
C ALA A 59 -10.12 3.16 -4.49
N PHE A 60 -10.13 2.24 -3.52
CA PHE A 60 -10.09 0.80 -3.79
C PHE A 60 -11.45 0.19 -4.17
N ASP A 61 -12.57 0.92 -4.09
CA ASP A 61 -13.93 0.36 -4.25
C ASP A 61 -14.11 -0.50 -5.52
N GLU A 62 -13.69 0.00 -6.69
CA GLU A 62 -13.79 -0.72 -7.96
C GLU A 62 -12.99 -2.03 -7.92
N PHE A 63 -11.73 -1.98 -7.50
CA PHE A 63 -10.85 -3.15 -7.42
C PHE A 63 -11.34 -4.20 -6.41
N LEU A 64 -12.00 -3.76 -5.34
CA LEU A 64 -12.61 -4.64 -4.35
C LEU A 64 -13.85 -5.34 -4.91
N ARG A 65 -14.72 -4.61 -5.62
CA ARG A 65 -15.92 -5.18 -6.27
C ARG A 65 -15.56 -6.17 -7.36
N GLU A 66 -14.50 -5.89 -8.11
CA GLU A 66 -13.95 -6.81 -9.11
C GLU A 66 -13.19 -7.99 -8.50
N SER A 67 -12.94 -7.98 -7.18
CA SER A 67 -12.11 -8.99 -6.50
C SER A 67 -10.69 -9.10 -7.06
N SER A 68 -10.19 -8.07 -7.73
CA SER A 68 -8.82 -8.01 -8.27
C SER A 68 -7.80 -7.54 -7.23
N VAL A 69 -8.28 -6.97 -6.11
CA VAL A 69 -7.51 -6.57 -4.93
C VAL A 69 -8.11 -7.19 -3.67
N ARG A 70 -7.25 -7.53 -2.70
CA ARG A 70 -7.65 -7.86 -1.33
C ARG A 70 -6.87 -7.01 -0.34
N LEU A 71 -7.58 -6.39 0.59
CA LEU A 71 -6.96 -5.58 1.64
C LEU A 71 -6.81 -6.39 2.92
N LEU A 72 -5.65 -6.27 3.54
CA LEU A 72 -5.33 -6.77 4.87
C LEU A 72 -4.98 -5.57 5.75
N ALA A 73 -5.34 -5.60 7.02
CA ALA A 73 -5.03 -4.52 7.96
C ALA A 73 -4.14 -5.01 9.12
N ILE A 74 -3.20 -4.16 9.52
CA ILE A 74 -2.48 -4.25 10.79
C ILE A 74 -2.73 -2.94 11.54
N ASP A 75 -3.47 -3.02 12.64
CA ASP A 75 -3.83 -1.90 13.50
C ASP A 75 -3.66 -2.31 14.97
N LEU A 76 -2.45 -2.11 15.53
CA LEU A 76 -2.14 -2.51 16.90
C LEU A 76 -2.61 -1.48 17.94
N LYS A 77 -3.45 -0.51 17.54
CA LYS A 77 -4.21 0.37 18.45
C LYS A 77 -5.57 -0.27 18.77
N ASP A 78 -5.53 -1.52 19.23
CA ASP A 78 -6.71 -2.35 19.52
C ASP A 78 -7.65 -2.62 18.33
N GLY A 79 -7.20 -2.32 17.10
CA GLY A 79 -7.96 -2.53 15.87
C GLY A 79 -9.18 -1.63 15.70
N VAL A 80 -9.35 -0.59 16.50
CA VAL A 80 -10.57 0.24 16.51
C VAL A 80 -10.83 0.87 15.14
N SER A 81 -9.79 1.41 14.50
CA SER A 81 -9.92 2.11 13.22
C SER A 81 -10.20 1.11 12.10
N ALA A 82 -9.46 0.00 12.06
CA ALA A 82 -9.67 -1.04 11.06
C ALA A 82 -11.04 -1.73 11.19
N ASN A 83 -11.51 -2.00 12.41
CA ASN A 83 -12.81 -2.62 12.64
C ASN A 83 -13.98 -1.71 12.27
N ALA A 84 -13.84 -0.39 12.41
CA ALA A 84 -14.86 0.56 11.97
C ALA A 84 -15.13 0.52 10.45
N CYS A 85 -14.17 -0.01 9.68
CA CYS A 85 -14.28 -0.22 8.24
C CYS A 85 -13.96 -1.67 7.84
N ALA A 86 -14.38 -2.64 8.66
CA ALA A 86 -14.05 -4.06 8.49
C ALA A 86 -14.44 -4.66 7.13
N GLY A 87 -15.47 -4.11 6.47
CA GLY A 87 -15.92 -4.60 5.16
C GLY A 87 -14.93 -4.37 4.01
N PHE A 88 -13.94 -3.49 4.19
CA PHE A 88 -12.84 -3.34 3.23
C PHE A 88 -11.82 -4.48 3.33
N TYR A 89 -11.69 -5.12 4.50
CA TYR A 89 -10.57 -6.01 4.81
C TYR A 89 -10.96 -7.48 4.82
N THR A 90 -10.18 -8.30 4.12
CA THR A 90 -10.26 -9.76 4.22
C THR A 90 -9.78 -10.27 5.58
N LYS A 91 -8.81 -9.57 6.19
CA LYS A 91 -8.25 -9.94 7.50
C LYS A 91 -7.72 -8.69 8.22
N ILE A 92 -7.97 -8.63 9.52
CA ILE A 92 -7.44 -7.59 10.41
C ILE A 92 -6.56 -8.29 11.46
N ALA A 93 -5.39 -7.73 11.73
CA ALA A 93 -4.54 -8.08 12.86
C ALA A 93 -4.52 -6.90 13.84
N SER A 94 -5.02 -7.13 15.06
CA SER A 94 -5.12 -6.11 16.11
C SER A 94 -4.08 -6.28 17.21
N THR A 95 -3.37 -7.41 17.22
CA THR A 95 -2.29 -7.70 18.17
C THR A 95 -0.98 -8.02 17.46
N LEU A 96 0.14 -7.82 18.15
CA LEU A 96 1.46 -8.10 17.56
C LEU A 96 1.63 -9.58 17.13
N PRO A 97 1.17 -10.60 17.91
CA PRO A 97 1.18 -11.99 17.44
C PRO A 97 0.33 -12.23 16.18
N GLU A 98 -0.84 -11.60 16.07
CA GLU A 98 -1.68 -11.67 14.87
C GLU A 98 -0.99 -11.03 13.66
N ALA A 99 -0.30 -9.91 13.86
CA ALA A 99 0.46 -9.24 12.81
C ALA A 99 1.61 -10.13 12.31
N VAL A 100 2.37 -10.75 13.22
CA VAL A 100 3.40 -11.74 12.85
C VAL A 100 2.78 -12.87 12.03
N LYS A 101 1.65 -13.42 12.46
CA LYS A 101 0.96 -14.49 11.74
C LYS A 101 0.53 -14.03 10.34
N LEU A 102 -0.09 -12.86 10.22
CA LEU A 102 -0.54 -12.29 8.95
C LEU A 102 0.62 -12.06 7.98
N LEU A 103 1.71 -11.45 8.45
CA LEU A 103 2.90 -11.19 7.64
C LEU A 103 3.54 -12.50 7.17
N ARG A 104 3.71 -13.49 8.06
CA ARG A 104 4.28 -14.80 7.71
C ARG A 104 3.43 -15.60 6.72
N GLU A 105 2.11 -15.60 6.90
CA GLU A 105 1.20 -16.21 5.92
C GLU A 105 1.32 -15.54 4.54
N THR A 106 1.52 -14.23 4.51
CA THR A 106 1.73 -13.50 3.26
C THR A 106 3.09 -13.80 2.63
N VAL A 107 4.15 -13.95 3.44
CA VAL A 107 5.47 -14.39 2.96
C VAL A 107 5.39 -15.78 2.34
N GLU A 108 4.59 -16.68 2.93
CA GLU A 108 4.39 -18.01 2.35
C GLU A 108 3.63 -17.95 1.02
N LEU A 109 2.63 -17.08 0.90
CA LEU A 109 1.96 -16.81 -0.38
C LEU A 109 2.94 -16.29 -1.44
N VAL A 110 3.89 -15.41 -1.06
CA VAL A 110 4.95 -14.95 -1.97
C VAL A 110 5.77 -16.12 -2.51
N LYS A 111 6.18 -17.06 -1.64
CA LYS A 111 6.93 -18.25 -2.07
C LYS A 111 6.12 -19.10 -3.05
N GLN A 112 4.84 -19.35 -2.76
CA GLN A 112 3.95 -20.12 -3.62
C GLN A 112 3.77 -19.46 -4.99
N ARG A 113 3.50 -18.15 -5.02
CA ARG A 113 3.34 -17.38 -6.26
C ARG A 113 4.64 -17.32 -7.06
N ASN A 114 5.78 -17.15 -6.41
CA ASN A 114 7.09 -17.18 -7.07
C ASN A 114 7.43 -18.57 -7.64
N ALA A 115 7.07 -19.66 -6.95
CA ALA A 115 7.23 -21.00 -7.49
C ALA A 115 6.36 -21.21 -8.73
N TRP A 116 5.12 -20.72 -8.71
CA TRP A 116 4.23 -20.75 -9.87
C TRP A 116 4.78 -19.93 -11.05
N LEU A 117 5.22 -18.69 -10.82
CA LEU A 117 5.87 -17.84 -11.84
C LEU A 117 7.05 -18.55 -12.51
N LYS A 118 7.91 -19.19 -11.71
CA LYS A 118 9.03 -20.01 -12.23
C LYS A 118 8.55 -21.13 -13.14
N SER A 119 7.47 -21.81 -12.77
CA SER A 119 6.93 -22.94 -13.55
C SER A 119 6.33 -22.54 -14.90
N ILE A 120 5.88 -21.28 -15.02
CA ILE A 120 5.28 -20.73 -16.24
C ILE A 120 6.21 -19.75 -16.98
N HIS A 121 7.45 -19.58 -16.52
CA HIS A 121 8.45 -18.65 -17.07
C HIS A 121 8.00 -17.18 -17.15
N GLU A 122 7.17 -16.73 -16.21
CA GLU A 122 6.73 -15.34 -16.08
C GLU A 122 7.52 -14.62 -14.97
N THR A 123 7.63 -13.30 -15.07
CA THR A 123 8.42 -12.49 -14.13
C THR A 123 7.59 -11.82 -13.04
N GLU A 124 6.28 -11.67 -13.24
CA GLU A 124 5.38 -11.01 -12.31
C GLU A 124 3.94 -11.56 -12.39
N ILE A 125 3.23 -11.52 -11.27
CA ILE A 125 1.81 -11.89 -11.21
C ILE A 125 0.99 -10.82 -11.90
N ARG A 126 0.18 -11.24 -12.88
CA ARG A 126 -0.93 -10.44 -13.39
C ARG A 126 -2.12 -10.56 -12.45
N TRP A 127 -2.62 -9.43 -11.97
CA TRP A 127 -3.69 -9.43 -10.98
C TRP A 127 -5.03 -9.81 -11.62
N SER A 128 -5.78 -10.66 -10.92
CA SER A 128 -7.11 -11.09 -11.34
C SER A 128 -7.89 -11.58 -10.12
N VAL A 129 -9.14 -12.01 -10.32
CA VAL A 129 -9.94 -12.68 -9.29
C VAL A 129 -9.22 -13.90 -8.70
N GLN A 130 -8.49 -14.66 -9.53
CA GLN A 130 -7.78 -15.88 -9.11
C GLN A 130 -6.44 -15.55 -8.44
N THR A 131 -5.74 -14.52 -8.90
CA THR A 131 -4.46 -14.07 -8.36
C THR A 131 -4.49 -12.59 -7.99
N PRO A 132 -5.29 -12.20 -6.98
CA PRO A 132 -5.49 -10.79 -6.67
C PRO A 132 -4.24 -10.14 -6.08
N LEU A 133 -4.11 -8.83 -6.29
CA LEU A 133 -3.13 -8.03 -5.57
C LEU A 133 -3.48 -8.03 -4.08
N ILE A 134 -2.54 -8.43 -3.24
CA ILE A 134 -2.70 -8.34 -1.79
C ILE A 134 -2.10 -7.03 -1.33
N VAL A 135 -2.89 -6.18 -0.69
CA VAL A 135 -2.44 -4.90 -0.13
C VAL A 135 -2.52 -4.99 1.39
N ILE A 136 -1.39 -4.81 2.06
CA ILE A 136 -1.32 -4.73 3.52
C ILE A 136 -1.29 -3.25 3.92
N LEU A 137 -2.33 -2.79 4.62
CA LEU A 137 -2.38 -1.47 5.23
C LEU A 137 -1.93 -1.54 6.68
N ILE A 138 -0.96 -0.70 7.05
CA ILE A 138 -0.41 -0.60 8.40
C ILE A 138 -0.60 0.85 8.88
N ASP A 139 -1.52 1.08 9.82
CA ASP A 139 -1.86 2.45 10.29
C ASP A 139 -0.70 3.14 11.03
N GLU A 140 0.07 2.36 11.79
CA GLU A 140 1.28 2.85 12.46
C GLU A 140 2.35 1.76 12.44
N ALA A 141 3.21 1.81 11.42
CA ALA A 141 4.26 0.80 11.26
C ALA A 141 5.24 0.80 12.42
N LEU A 142 5.44 1.93 13.12
CA LEU A 142 6.31 2.00 14.30
C LEU A 142 5.86 1.09 15.45
N GLN A 143 4.60 0.63 15.48
CA GLN A 143 4.15 -0.33 16.50
C GLN A 143 4.74 -1.74 16.30
N LEU A 144 5.25 -2.03 15.10
CA LEU A 144 6.05 -3.22 14.82
C LEU A 144 7.50 -3.06 15.28
N TYR A 145 7.87 -1.91 15.85
CA TYR A 145 9.21 -1.55 16.34
C TYR A 145 9.17 -1.02 17.77
N GLY A 146 10.33 -0.87 18.41
CA GLY A 146 10.46 -0.12 19.67
C GLY A 146 9.96 -0.81 20.95
N ALA A 147 9.98 -2.14 21.03
CA ALA A 147 9.48 -2.91 22.17
C ALA A 147 10.06 -2.51 23.53
N ALA A 148 9.18 -2.49 24.55
CA ALA A 148 9.51 -2.15 25.93
C ALA A 148 10.07 -3.33 26.74
N SER A 149 9.77 -4.58 26.34
CA SER A 149 10.26 -5.79 27.02
C SER A 149 11.04 -6.73 26.08
N PRO A 150 11.93 -7.59 26.61
CA PRO A 150 12.66 -8.59 25.81
C PRO A 150 11.75 -9.55 25.04
N GLU A 151 10.61 -9.94 25.63
CA GLU A 151 9.64 -10.82 24.96
C GLU A 151 8.97 -10.13 23.77
N GLN A 152 8.51 -8.89 23.96
CA GLN A 152 7.97 -8.08 22.87
C GLN A 152 9.00 -7.85 21.76
N LYS A 153 10.28 -7.62 22.11
CA LYS A 153 11.36 -7.49 21.13
C LYS A 153 11.48 -8.71 20.23
N LYS A 154 11.34 -9.93 20.79
CA LYS A 154 11.40 -11.16 20.01
C LYS A 154 10.25 -11.28 19.00
N ILE A 155 9.03 -10.92 19.40
CA ILE A 155 7.87 -10.97 18.51
C ILE A 155 7.96 -9.86 17.44
N GLN A 156 8.37 -8.65 17.82
CA GLN A 156 8.61 -7.55 16.87
C GLN A 156 9.69 -7.89 15.85
N ALA A 157 10.79 -8.51 16.26
CA ALA A 157 11.84 -8.94 15.33
C ALA A 157 11.29 -9.91 14.26
N GLN A 158 10.39 -10.81 14.63
CA GLN A 158 9.72 -11.70 13.66
C GLN A 158 8.78 -10.95 12.71
N ALA A 159 8.10 -9.91 13.20
CA ALA A 159 7.25 -9.06 12.35
C ALA A 159 8.11 -8.26 11.37
N GLN A 160 9.21 -7.68 11.85
CA GLN A 160 10.15 -6.90 11.03
C GLN A 160 10.79 -7.75 9.94
N GLU A 161 11.31 -8.93 10.29
CA GLU A 161 11.90 -9.88 9.33
C GLU A 161 10.90 -10.25 8.22
N ALA A 162 9.65 -10.53 8.59
CA ALA A 162 8.61 -10.86 7.62
C ALA A 162 8.23 -9.64 6.76
N LEU A 163 8.08 -8.45 7.36
CA LEU A 163 7.77 -7.23 6.63
C LEU A 163 8.88 -6.87 5.64
N ASP A 164 10.15 -6.89 6.06
CA ASP A 164 11.29 -6.60 5.20
C ASP A 164 11.38 -7.58 4.04
N THR A 165 11.08 -8.87 4.28
CA THR A 165 10.99 -9.88 3.22
C THR A 165 9.91 -9.52 2.19
N LEU A 166 8.73 -9.09 2.64
CA LEU A 166 7.64 -8.68 1.75
C LEU A 166 7.99 -7.43 0.95
N LEU A 167 8.64 -6.45 1.55
CA LEU A 167 9.07 -5.22 0.88
C LEU A 167 10.13 -5.50 -0.19
N LEU A 168 11.01 -6.47 0.04
CA LEU A 168 12.08 -6.83 -0.90
C LEU A 168 11.60 -7.75 -2.04
N THR A 169 10.69 -8.69 -1.76
CA THR A 169 10.38 -9.81 -2.66
C THR A 169 8.91 -9.91 -3.06
N GLY A 170 8.04 -9.11 -2.44
CA GLY A 170 6.59 -9.24 -2.58
C GLY A 170 6.02 -8.64 -3.87
N ARG A 171 6.67 -7.64 -4.45
CA ARG A 171 6.16 -6.90 -5.62
C ARG A 171 5.86 -7.80 -6.82
N SER A 172 6.83 -8.61 -7.27
CA SER A 172 6.61 -9.53 -8.41
C SER A 172 5.55 -10.60 -8.09
N ALA A 173 5.39 -10.95 -6.81
CA ALA A 173 4.35 -11.86 -6.35
C ALA A 173 2.97 -11.19 -6.13
N GLY A 174 2.80 -9.92 -6.52
CA GLY A 174 1.54 -9.20 -6.38
C GLY A 174 1.20 -8.89 -4.92
N ILE A 175 2.19 -8.43 -4.14
CA ILE A 175 2.03 -7.89 -2.79
C ILE A 175 2.40 -6.41 -2.79
N MET A 176 1.55 -5.60 -2.18
CA MET A 176 1.75 -4.17 -1.91
C MET A 176 1.65 -3.92 -0.40
N VAL A 177 2.43 -2.97 0.10
CA VAL A 177 2.40 -2.56 1.51
C VAL A 177 2.20 -1.06 1.53
N ILE A 178 1.18 -0.61 2.24
CA ILE A 178 0.93 0.80 2.55
C ILE A 178 1.18 0.96 4.03
N ALA A 179 2.27 1.64 4.39
CA ALA A 179 2.66 1.86 5.77
C ALA A 179 2.57 3.33 6.13
N ALA A 180 1.90 3.65 7.22
CA ALA A 180 1.87 4.99 7.78
C ALA A 180 2.77 5.08 9.03
N VAL A 181 3.45 6.21 9.20
CA VAL A 181 4.25 6.52 10.38
C VAL A 181 4.09 7.97 10.83
N GLN A 182 4.17 8.18 12.14
CA GLN A 182 4.10 9.52 12.73
C GLN A 182 5.43 10.26 12.78
N ASP A 183 6.50 9.56 13.16
CA ASP A 183 7.82 10.15 13.40
C ASP A 183 8.84 9.53 12.42
N PRO A 184 9.28 10.27 11.38
CA PRO A 184 10.23 9.75 10.41
C PRO A 184 11.63 9.51 10.99
N ARG A 185 11.93 9.95 12.22
CA ARG A 185 13.26 9.84 12.84
C ARG A 185 13.52 8.49 13.50
N LYS A 186 12.48 7.67 13.74
CA LYS A 186 12.58 6.39 14.46
C LYS A 186 12.99 5.23 13.54
N GLU A 187 13.37 4.09 14.14
CA GLU A 187 14.05 2.94 13.51
C GLU A 187 13.46 2.38 12.20
N PHE A 188 12.19 2.65 11.89
CA PHE A 188 11.55 2.28 10.63
C PHE A 188 12.22 2.86 9.38
N PHE A 189 13.10 3.85 9.54
CA PHE A 189 13.79 4.49 8.44
C PHE A 189 14.70 3.55 7.62
N LYS A 190 15.21 2.46 8.22
CA LYS A 190 16.13 1.54 7.51
C LYS A 190 15.48 0.84 6.31
N SER A 191 14.17 0.60 6.35
CA SER A 191 13.42 -0.04 5.26
C SER A 191 12.70 0.96 4.34
N ARG A 192 12.87 2.27 4.55
CA ARG A 192 12.28 3.35 3.73
C ARG A 192 12.61 3.21 2.25
N ASP A 193 13.82 2.80 1.92
CA ASP A 193 14.27 2.71 0.53
C ASP A 193 13.54 1.58 -0.24
N HIS A 194 12.85 0.69 0.48
CA HIS A 194 11.97 -0.33 -0.12
C HIS A 194 10.54 0.18 -0.37
N TYR A 195 10.23 1.42 0.01
CA TYR A 195 9.00 2.14 -0.34
C TYR A 195 9.32 3.16 -1.44
N PRO A 196 9.18 2.81 -2.73
CA PRO A 196 9.43 3.73 -3.83
C PRO A 196 8.45 4.91 -3.83
N GLU A 197 7.20 4.66 -3.44
CA GLU A 197 6.17 5.69 -3.36
C GLU A 197 6.16 6.31 -1.97
N ARG A 198 6.17 7.66 -1.89
CA ARG A 198 6.22 8.38 -0.61
C ARG A 198 5.30 9.58 -0.60
N ILE A 199 4.53 9.68 0.47
CA ILE A 199 3.67 10.83 0.79
C ILE A 199 4.11 11.42 2.13
N ALA A 200 4.21 12.74 2.19
CA ALA A 200 4.39 13.47 3.44
C ALA A 200 3.24 14.46 3.63
N LEU A 201 2.51 14.30 4.73
CA LEU A 201 1.60 15.33 5.25
C LEU A 201 2.41 16.37 6.05
N SER A 202 1.75 17.18 6.90
CA SER A 202 2.46 18.15 7.76
C SER A 202 3.54 17.49 8.63
N LEU A 203 4.77 18.03 8.54
CA LEU A 203 5.96 17.64 9.29
C LEU A 203 6.52 18.84 10.07
N ASN A 204 7.44 18.61 11.02
CA ASN A 204 7.93 19.68 11.89
C ASN A 204 9.15 20.42 11.31
N SER A 205 9.89 19.81 10.39
CA SER A 205 11.12 20.39 9.86
C SER A 205 11.44 19.96 8.44
N LYS A 206 12.31 20.74 7.79
CA LYS A 206 12.87 20.41 6.48
C LYS A 206 13.68 19.11 6.51
N ASP A 207 14.33 18.82 7.62
CA ASP A 207 15.09 17.57 7.79
C ASP A 207 14.16 16.35 7.85
N GLU A 208 13.05 16.45 8.59
CA GLU A 208 12.02 15.40 8.58
C GLU A 208 11.45 15.19 7.17
N ALA A 209 11.31 16.25 6.37
CA ALA A 209 10.83 16.15 5.00
C ALA A 209 11.81 15.45 4.06
N LYS A 210 13.10 15.79 4.15
CA LYS A 210 14.16 15.08 3.42
C LYS A 210 14.24 13.61 3.84
N MET A 211 14.04 13.34 5.12
CA MET A 211 13.92 11.97 5.62
C MET A 211 12.74 11.27 4.96
N ALA A 212 11.54 11.85 5.02
CA ALA A 212 10.30 11.25 4.56
C ALA A 212 10.20 11.07 3.04
N LEU A 213 10.51 12.11 2.25
CA LEU A 213 10.32 12.10 0.79
C LEU A 213 11.63 11.88 0.01
N GLY A 214 12.79 12.10 0.63
CA GLY A 214 14.09 12.17 -0.04
C GLY A 214 14.47 13.60 -0.44
N ASP A 215 15.76 13.80 -0.70
CA ASP A 215 16.29 15.12 -1.08
C ASP A 215 15.73 15.64 -2.41
N GLU A 216 15.48 14.75 -3.36
CA GLU A 216 15.00 15.12 -4.70
C GLU A 216 13.57 15.69 -4.70
N ALA A 217 12.69 15.17 -3.84
CA ALA A 217 11.36 15.74 -3.69
C ALA A 217 11.42 17.18 -3.15
N VAL A 218 12.30 17.40 -2.16
CA VAL A 218 12.50 18.71 -1.53
C VAL A 218 13.17 19.70 -2.49
N SER A 219 14.14 19.25 -3.29
CA SER A 219 14.79 20.08 -4.32
C SER A 219 13.77 20.52 -5.39
N ARG A 220 12.76 19.70 -5.65
CA ARG A 220 11.65 19.96 -6.58
C ARG A 220 10.47 20.71 -5.96
N GLY A 221 10.63 21.23 -4.74
CA GLY A 221 9.69 22.15 -4.12
C GLY A 221 8.75 21.52 -3.09
N ALA A 222 8.85 20.22 -2.81
CA ALA A 222 8.07 19.63 -1.73
C ALA A 222 8.45 20.27 -0.38
N ALA A 223 7.45 20.86 0.29
CA ALA A 223 7.64 21.61 1.52
C ALA A 223 6.62 21.22 2.62
N PRO A 224 6.56 19.94 3.05
CA PRO A 224 5.58 19.49 4.03
C PRO A 224 5.72 20.17 5.41
N TRP A 225 6.90 20.71 5.75
CA TRP A 225 7.11 21.45 7.00
C TRP A 225 6.52 22.86 7.00
N LEU A 226 6.04 23.34 5.85
CA LEU A 226 5.34 24.63 5.73
C LEU A 226 3.81 24.45 5.70
N ILE A 227 3.31 23.21 5.78
CA ILE A 227 1.88 22.92 5.81
C ILE A 227 1.32 23.33 7.18
N SER A 228 0.31 24.20 7.16
CA SER A 228 -0.44 24.60 8.35
C SER A 228 -1.16 23.41 9.00
N HIS A 229 -1.12 23.32 10.33
CA HIS A 229 -1.89 22.33 11.08
C HIS A 229 -3.42 22.53 10.99
N ALA A 230 -3.88 23.69 10.49
CA ALA A 230 -5.30 23.95 10.25
C ALA A 230 -5.83 23.31 8.96
N THR A 231 -4.96 22.68 8.15
CA THR A 231 -5.33 22.01 6.90
C THR A 231 -5.00 20.51 6.94
N PRO A 232 -5.67 19.72 7.79
CA PRO A 232 -5.48 18.27 7.80
C PRO A 232 -5.82 17.67 6.44
N GLY A 233 -5.05 16.66 6.02
CA GLY A 233 -5.19 16.04 4.69
C GLY A 233 -4.44 16.78 3.57
N ARG A 234 -3.77 17.89 3.89
CA ARG A 234 -2.81 18.52 2.98
C ARG A 234 -1.47 17.79 3.03
N GLY A 235 -0.87 17.58 1.85
CA GLY A 235 0.40 16.88 1.76
C GLY A 235 1.11 17.05 0.43
N TRP A 236 2.24 16.37 0.34
CA TRP A 236 3.07 16.25 -0.84
C TRP A 236 3.23 14.77 -1.18
N TYR A 237 2.96 14.42 -2.42
CA TYR A 237 3.29 13.14 -3.02
C TYR A 237 4.45 13.35 -3.98
N TYR A 238 5.49 12.52 -3.89
CA TYR A 238 6.57 12.55 -4.88
C TYR A 238 6.36 11.41 -5.89
N ASP A 239 5.95 11.78 -7.10
CA ASP A 239 5.85 10.88 -8.24
C ASP A 239 7.26 10.69 -8.81
N ASP A 240 7.88 9.57 -8.45
CA ASP A 240 9.25 9.24 -8.87
C ASP A 240 9.33 9.00 -10.39
N LEU A 241 8.29 8.41 -10.99
CA LEU A 241 8.25 8.13 -12.44
C LEU A 241 8.25 9.41 -13.27
N ARG A 242 7.55 10.45 -12.81
CA ARG A 242 7.48 11.76 -13.49
C ARG A 242 8.44 12.78 -12.90
N HIS A 243 9.20 12.41 -11.88
CA HIS A 243 10.04 13.31 -11.10
C HIS A 243 9.30 14.61 -10.69
N LYS A 244 8.09 14.47 -10.15
CA LYS A 244 7.21 15.59 -9.82
C LYS A 244 6.78 15.55 -8.36
N ALA A 245 7.01 16.66 -7.66
CA ALA A 245 6.39 16.90 -6.36
C ALA A 245 4.96 17.42 -6.58
N ILE A 246 3.96 16.66 -6.14
CA ILE A 246 2.55 16.97 -6.26
C ILE A 246 2.04 17.44 -4.90
N HIS A 247 1.65 18.71 -4.82
CA HIS A 247 0.98 19.26 -3.65
C HIS A 247 -0.51 18.96 -3.75
N PHE A 248 -1.09 18.37 -2.70
CA PHE A 248 -2.49 17.96 -2.70
C PHE A 248 -3.22 18.34 -1.41
N GLN A 249 -4.55 18.34 -1.51
CA GLN A 249 -5.46 18.36 -0.38
C GLN A 249 -6.53 17.30 -0.63
N VAL A 250 -6.59 16.26 0.21
CA VAL A 250 -7.70 15.31 0.16
C VAL A 250 -8.95 15.91 0.82
N PRO A 251 -10.17 15.58 0.34
CA PRO A 251 -11.40 15.99 1.00
C PRO A 251 -11.52 15.31 2.37
N PRO A 252 -12.18 15.97 3.35
CA PRO A 252 -12.57 15.30 4.57
C PRO A 252 -13.55 14.17 4.24
N VAL A 253 -13.32 13.00 4.82
CA VAL A 253 -14.23 11.86 4.66
C VAL A 253 -15.06 11.75 5.93
N GLN A 254 -16.38 11.74 5.77
CA GLN A 254 -17.27 11.57 6.91
C GLN A 254 -17.28 10.12 7.39
N ALA A 255 -17.38 9.91 8.69
CA ALA A 255 -17.36 8.56 9.25
C ALA A 255 -18.53 7.69 8.74
N ASP A 256 -19.68 8.30 8.44
CA ASP A 256 -20.83 7.60 7.87
C ASP A 256 -20.59 7.13 6.45
N GLU A 257 -19.88 7.92 5.63
CA GLU A 257 -19.55 7.55 4.25
C GLU A 257 -18.72 6.27 4.19
N ILE A 258 -17.65 6.19 5.01
CA ILE A 258 -16.80 4.99 5.12
C ILE A 258 -17.60 3.81 5.66
N ARG A 259 -18.44 4.03 6.67
CA ARG A 259 -19.28 2.96 7.25
C ARG A 259 -20.28 2.42 6.24
N ILE A 260 -20.92 3.28 5.46
CA ILE A 260 -21.85 2.88 4.40
C ILE A 260 -21.10 2.04 3.37
N MET A 261 -19.98 2.53 2.85
CA MET A 261 -19.16 1.76 1.90
C MET A 261 -18.69 0.43 2.49
N SER A 262 -18.22 0.43 3.73
CA SER A 262 -17.86 -0.79 4.44
C SER A 262 -19.02 -1.77 4.61
N SER A 263 -20.28 -1.32 4.71
CA SER A 263 -21.42 -2.23 4.91
C SER A 263 -21.92 -2.88 3.63
N ILE A 264 -21.67 -2.25 2.48
CA ILE A 264 -22.05 -2.77 1.15
C ILE A 264 -20.93 -3.55 0.47
N LEU A 265 -19.71 -3.48 1.01
CA LEU A 265 -18.59 -4.33 0.59
C LEU A 265 -18.70 -5.67 1.31
N LEU A 266 -18.57 -6.75 0.54
CA LEU A 266 -18.44 -8.11 1.06
C LEU A 266 -16.97 -8.50 0.97
N PRO A 267 -16.18 -8.36 2.05
CA PRO A 267 -14.76 -8.66 1.99
C PRO A 267 -14.60 -10.13 1.61
N PHE A 268 -13.82 -10.39 0.56
CA PHE A 268 -13.57 -11.73 0.06
C PHE A 268 -12.97 -12.59 1.19
N THR A 269 -13.62 -13.67 1.61
CA THR A 269 -13.15 -14.52 2.72
C THR A 269 -12.44 -15.77 2.20
N ARG A 270 -11.52 -16.35 2.98
CA ARG A 270 -10.80 -17.60 2.61
C ARG A 270 -11.72 -18.75 2.19
N GLN A 271 -12.99 -18.80 2.61
CA GLN A 271 -13.92 -19.84 2.17
C GLN A 271 -14.25 -19.75 0.66
N GLN A 272 -14.11 -18.58 0.05
CA GLN A 272 -14.28 -18.38 -1.39
C GLN A 272 -13.01 -18.75 -2.18
N ASP A 273 -11.83 -18.79 -1.55
CA ASP A 273 -10.59 -19.35 -2.16
C ASP A 273 -10.68 -20.85 -2.37
N VAL A 274 -11.26 -21.59 -1.40
CA VAL A 274 -11.39 -23.06 -1.47
C VAL A 274 -12.38 -23.51 -2.56
N LYS A 275 -13.29 -22.62 -2.99
CA LYS A 275 -14.26 -22.88 -4.07
C LYS A 275 -13.73 -22.48 -5.46
N SER A 276 -12.57 -21.84 -5.55
CA SER A 276 -11.88 -21.61 -6.83
C SER A 276 -11.14 -22.89 -7.20
N PRO A 277 -11.16 -23.33 -8.47
CA PRO A 277 -10.68 -24.65 -8.83
C PRO A 277 -9.21 -24.76 -8.44
N THR A 278 -8.91 -25.72 -7.57
CA THR A 278 -7.58 -26.24 -7.31
C THR A 278 -6.83 -26.29 -8.63
N ILE A 279 -5.63 -25.72 -8.68
CA ILE A 279 -4.70 -25.93 -9.79
C ILE A 279 -4.49 -27.44 -9.86
N GLN A 280 -5.31 -28.12 -10.67
CA GLN A 280 -5.17 -29.54 -10.92
C GLN A 280 -3.87 -29.68 -11.67
N GLN A 281 -2.91 -30.33 -11.00
CA GLN A 281 -1.75 -30.92 -11.64
C GLN A 281 -2.27 -31.72 -12.84
N LYS A 282 -2.00 -31.24 -14.05
CA LYS A 282 -2.02 -32.10 -15.22
C LYS A 282 -0.82 -33.02 -15.11
N GLU A 283 -0.99 -34.14 -14.40
CA GLU A 283 -0.30 -35.36 -14.78
C GLU A 283 -0.81 -35.72 -16.17
N HIS A 284 0.04 -35.62 -17.17
CA HIS A 284 -0.11 -36.37 -18.41
C HIS A 284 1.05 -37.35 -18.47
N SER A 285 0.66 -38.62 -18.42
CA SER A 285 1.43 -39.81 -18.81
C SER A 285 2.08 -39.66 -20.18
#